data_AF-A0A2R9T0A2-F1
#
_entry.id   AF-A0A2R9T0A2-F1
#
_cell.length_a   1.000
_cell.length_b   1.000
_cell.length_c   1.000
_cell.angle_alpha   90.00
_cell.angle_beta   90.00
_cell.angle_gamma   90.00
#
_symmetry.space_group_name_H-M   'P 1'
#
loop_
_entity.id
_entity.type
_entity.pdbx_description
1 polymer ?
#
loop_
_entity_poly.entity_id
_entity_poly.type
_entity_poly.pdbx_seq_one_letter_code
_entity_poly.pdbx_strand_id
1 'polypeptide(L)'
;MSPRPGIDRLQLLQSAAELADQGGLHAVTLAALAGKLGVRSPSLYNHVDGLSGLHAALTLHGLQTLHEQMLKAVAGRSGEDALRFVCLTYVDFARSHPGLYEAALQPLRPDQQETQRVGNQIVELLLRILTPYQLSEPEALHTVRTLSQPFVTGFSYSWNVPV
;
A
#
# COMPACT_ATOMS: atom_id res chain seq x y z
N MET A 1 -18.73 32.90 -12.20
CA MET A 1 -18.61 31.55 -11.60
C MET A 1 -17.15 31.14 -11.74
N SER A 2 -16.40 31.12 -10.63
CA SER A 2 -14.99 30.72 -10.66
C SER A 2 -14.87 29.23 -11.01
N PRO A 3 -13.88 28.81 -11.82
CA PRO A 3 -13.68 27.39 -12.11
C PRO A 3 -13.38 26.70 -10.78
N ARG A 4 -14.16 25.66 -10.44
CA ARG A 4 -13.77 24.78 -9.33
C ARG A 4 -12.40 24.20 -9.69
N PRO A 5 -11.43 24.19 -8.77
CA PRO A 5 -10.16 23.51 -9.01
C PRO A 5 -10.47 22.09 -9.48
N GLY A 6 -9.90 21.68 -10.61
CA GLY A 6 -10.02 20.31 -11.08
C GLY A 6 -9.54 19.35 -9.99
N ILE A 7 -10.12 18.15 -9.96
CA ILE A 7 -9.73 17.14 -8.97
C ILE A 7 -8.26 16.80 -9.19
N ASP A 8 -7.43 16.95 -8.16
CA ASP A 8 -6.07 16.44 -8.20
C ASP A 8 -6.08 14.92 -8.03
N ARG A 9 -5.27 14.21 -8.81
CA ARG A 9 -5.16 12.75 -8.73
C ARG A 9 -4.68 12.31 -7.35
N LEU A 10 -3.79 13.07 -6.71
CA LEU A 10 -3.33 12.77 -5.36
C LEU A 10 -4.46 12.91 -4.34
N GLN A 11 -5.23 14.00 -4.40
CA GLN A 11 -6.39 14.22 -3.52
C GLN A 11 -7.45 13.13 -3.69
N LEU A 12 -7.68 12.66 -4.93
CA LEU A 12 -8.56 11.56 -5.24
C LEU A 12 -8.10 10.27 -4.55
N LEU A 13 -6.81 9.92 -4.67
CA LEU A 13 -6.23 8.72 -4.07
C LEU A 13 -6.21 8.78 -2.55
N GLN A 14 -5.88 9.93 -1.96
CA GLN A 14 -5.96 10.14 -0.50
C GLN A 14 -7.39 9.95 0.02
N SER A 15 -8.37 10.52 -0.68
CA SER A 15 -9.78 10.37 -0.30
C SER A 15 -10.27 8.93 -0.43
N ALA A 16 -9.80 8.20 -1.45
CA ALA A 16 -10.09 6.78 -1.62
C ALA A 16 -9.41 5.92 -0.55
N ALA A 17 -8.16 6.25 -0.18
CA ALA A 17 -7.44 5.61 0.91
C ALA A 17 -8.18 5.77 2.25
N GLU A 18 -8.64 6.98 2.56
CA GLU A 18 -9.42 7.22 3.79
C GLU A 18 -10.74 6.43 3.82
N LEU A 19 -11.42 6.29 2.67
CA LEU A 19 -12.61 5.43 2.58
C LEU A 19 -12.27 3.96 2.83
N ALA A 20 -11.15 3.50 2.25
CA ALA A 20 -10.66 2.14 2.47
C ALA A 20 -10.28 1.92 3.94
N ASP A 21 -9.59 2.87 4.56
CA ASP A 21 -9.12 2.73 5.95
C ASP A 21 -10.30 2.70 6.94
N GLN A 22 -11.41 3.36 6.62
CA GLN A 22 -12.61 3.40 7.47
C GLN A 22 -13.55 2.21 7.27
N GLY A 23 -13.67 1.72 6.04
CA GLY A 23 -14.72 0.77 5.65
C GLY A 23 -14.23 -0.42 4.85
N GLY A 24 -12.92 -0.64 4.73
CA GLY A 24 -12.33 -1.65 3.85
C GLY A 24 -12.47 -1.30 2.37
N LEU A 25 -11.85 -2.11 1.51
CA LEU A 25 -11.78 -1.85 0.07
C LEU A 25 -13.17 -1.80 -0.60
N HIS A 26 -14.15 -2.52 -0.06
CA HIS A 26 -15.53 -2.54 -0.56
C HIS A 26 -16.26 -1.19 -0.37
N ALA A 27 -15.86 -0.38 0.60
CA ALA A 27 -16.41 0.97 0.80
C ALA A 27 -15.94 1.97 -0.27
N VAL A 28 -14.85 1.65 -0.98
CA VAL A 28 -14.31 2.48 -2.06
C VAL A 28 -15.15 2.29 -3.32
N THR A 29 -16.19 3.13 -3.47
CA THR A 29 -17.03 3.20 -4.67
C THR A 29 -16.93 4.57 -5.33
N LEU A 30 -17.23 4.65 -6.64
CA LEU A 30 -17.26 5.93 -7.35
C LEU A 30 -18.27 6.91 -6.73
N ALA A 31 -19.41 6.41 -6.22
CA ALA A 31 -20.42 7.22 -5.56
C ALA A 31 -19.93 7.76 -4.21
N ALA A 32 -19.34 6.91 -3.37
CA ALA A 32 -18.78 7.32 -2.09
C ALA A 32 -17.65 8.34 -2.27
N LEU A 33 -16.76 8.10 -3.25
CA LEU A 33 -15.66 9.00 -3.56
C LEU A 33 -16.14 10.34 -4.11
N ALA A 34 -17.12 10.35 -5.01
CA ALA A 34 -17.73 11.58 -5.53
C ALA A 34 -18.38 12.41 -4.40
N GLY A 35 -19.11 11.72 -3.52
CA GLY A 35 -19.71 12.34 -2.33
C GLY A 35 -18.66 12.96 -1.40
N LYS A 36 -17.59 12.22 -1.10
CA LYS A 36 -16.49 12.69 -0.24
C LYS A 36 -15.74 13.89 -0.83
N LEU A 37 -15.54 13.91 -2.15
CA LEU A 37 -14.86 15.00 -2.85
C LEU A 37 -15.78 16.20 -3.17
N GLY A 38 -17.10 16.09 -2.95
CA GLY A 38 -18.06 17.14 -3.30
C GLY A 38 -18.19 17.38 -4.81
N VAL A 39 -17.97 16.33 -5.62
CA VAL A 39 -17.98 16.38 -7.09
C VAL A 39 -19.05 15.45 -7.65
N ARG A 40 -19.32 15.55 -8.95
CA ARG A 40 -20.23 14.60 -9.63
C ARG A 40 -19.45 13.37 -10.09
N SER A 41 -20.05 12.19 -10.02
CA SER A 41 -19.43 10.93 -10.46
C SER A 41 -18.83 10.97 -11.87
N PRO A 42 -19.45 11.60 -12.89
CA PRO A 42 -18.85 11.77 -14.22
C PRO A 42 -17.48 12.45 -14.22
N SER A 43 -17.21 13.35 -13.26
CA SER A 43 -15.92 14.04 -13.16
C SER A 43 -14.78 13.09 -12.75
N LEU A 44 -15.08 11.98 -12.07
CA LEU A 44 -14.07 11.00 -11.66
C LEU A 44 -13.52 10.21 -12.85
N TYR A 45 -14.30 10.01 -13.91
CA TYR A 45 -13.89 9.24 -15.09
C TYR A 45 -12.74 9.91 -15.87
N ASN A 46 -12.51 11.21 -15.66
CA ASN A 46 -11.33 11.90 -16.18
C ASN A 46 -10.02 11.47 -15.51
N HIS A 47 -10.11 10.79 -14.36
CA HIS A 47 -8.96 10.41 -13.53
C HIS A 47 -8.83 8.89 -13.36
N VAL A 48 -9.94 8.15 -13.37
CA VAL A 48 -9.95 6.70 -13.17
C VAL A 48 -10.86 6.00 -14.18
N ASP A 49 -10.41 4.85 -14.67
CA ASP A 49 -11.19 4.00 -15.57
C ASP A 49 -12.19 3.15 -14.78
N GLY A 50 -13.26 3.80 -14.34
CA GLY A 50 -14.30 3.18 -13.52
C GLY A 50 -13.80 2.67 -12.16
N LEU A 51 -14.56 1.76 -11.57
CA LEU A 51 -14.26 1.21 -10.24
C LEU A 51 -12.99 0.35 -10.24
N SER A 52 -12.79 -0.46 -11.28
CA SER A 52 -11.60 -1.30 -11.39
C SER A 52 -10.34 -0.45 -11.54
N GLY A 53 -10.37 0.60 -12.36
CA GLY A 53 -9.27 1.55 -12.50
C GLY A 53 -8.98 2.31 -11.20
N LEU A 54 -10.01 2.64 -10.42
CA LEU A 54 -9.86 3.24 -9.10
C LEU A 54 -9.14 2.29 -8.13
N HIS A 55 -9.56 1.03 -8.04
CA HIS A 55 -8.91 0.03 -7.17
C HIS A 55 -7.47 -0.23 -7.62
N ALA A 56 -7.21 -0.36 -8.92
CA ALA A 56 -5.86 -0.53 -9.45
C ALA A 56 -4.95 0.66 -9.11
N ALA A 57 -5.47 1.89 -9.22
CA ALA A 57 -4.74 3.09 -8.84
C ALA A 57 -4.49 3.18 -7.33
N LEU A 58 -5.44 2.72 -6.51
CA LEU A 58 -5.30 2.65 -5.06
C LEU A 58 -4.25 1.62 -4.62
N THR A 59 -4.23 0.43 -5.24
CA THR A 59 -3.19 -0.58 -5.03
C THR A 59 -1.81 -0.03 -5.37
N LEU A 60 -1.65 0.63 -6.52
CA LEU A 60 -0.39 1.27 -6.89
C LEU A 60 0.03 2.31 -5.87
N HIS A 61 -0.89 3.17 -5.45
CA HIS A 61 -0.63 4.20 -4.44
C HIS A 61 -0.19 3.60 -3.09
N GLY A 62 -0.83 2.52 -2.65
CA GLY A 62 -0.47 1.80 -1.43
C GLY A 62 0.94 1.23 -1.49
N LEU A 63 1.31 0.56 -2.59
CA LEU A 63 2.65 0.02 -2.78
C LEU A 63 3.72 1.12 -2.87
N GLN A 64 3.45 2.21 -3.58
CA GLN A 64 4.37 3.35 -3.67
C GLN A 64 4.60 3.97 -2.28
N THR A 65 3.53 4.19 -1.53
CA THR A 65 3.59 4.75 -0.18
C THR A 65 4.39 3.84 0.76
N LEU A 66 4.13 2.53 0.73
CA LEU A 66 4.88 1.55 1.52
C LEU A 66 6.36 1.55 1.15
N HIS A 67 6.68 1.50 -0.15
CA HIS A 67 8.05 1.49 -0.64
C HIS A 67 8.81 2.74 -0.21
N GLU A 68 8.22 3.92 -0.35
CA GLU A 68 8.83 5.18 0.08
C GLU A 68 9.09 5.21 1.59
N GLN A 69 8.16 4.72 2.40
CA GLN A 69 8.35 4.63 3.85
C GLN A 69 9.49 3.65 4.20
N MET A 70 9.54 2.48 3.54
CA MET A 70 10.62 1.51 3.74
C MET A 70 11.99 2.09 3.36
N LEU A 71 12.09 2.79 2.22
CA LEU A 71 13.34 3.43 1.79
C LEU A 71 13.84 4.45 2.83
N LYS A 72 12.94 5.28 3.38
CA LYS A 72 13.26 6.22 4.46
C LYS A 72 13.68 5.48 5.74
N ALA A 73 13.01 4.38 6.06
CA ALA A 73 13.29 3.58 7.25
C ALA A 73 14.67 2.93 7.21
N VAL A 74 15.20 2.60 6.03
CA VAL A 74 16.53 1.98 5.91
C VAL A 74 17.65 2.96 5.56
N ALA A 75 17.32 4.21 5.23
CA ALA A 75 18.32 5.21 4.87
C ALA A 75 19.35 5.40 5.99
N GLY A 76 20.63 5.19 5.66
CA GLY A 76 21.75 5.26 6.61
C GLY A 76 21.85 4.09 7.60
N ARG A 77 21.05 3.02 7.43
CA ARG A 77 21.04 1.82 8.28
C ARG A 77 21.51 0.60 7.50
N SER A 78 22.04 -0.40 8.21
CA SER A 78 22.52 -1.66 7.62
C SER A 78 22.33 -2.83 8.60
N GLY A 79 22.37 -4.07 8.08
CA GLY A 79 22.31 -5.27 8.91
C GLY A 79 21.00 -5.37 9.71
N GLU A 80 21.12 -5.74 10.98
CA GLU A 80 19.98 -5.95 11.88
C GLU A 80 19.13 -4.70 12.07
N ASP A 81 19.73 -3.51 12.12
CA ASP A 81 18.97 -2.25 12.23
C ASP A 81 18.11 -2.00 10.99
N ALA A 82 18.65 -2.23 9.78
CA ALA A 82 17.86 -2.07 8.56
C ALA A 82 16.68 -3.07 8.53
N LEU A 83 16.92 -4.32 8.94
CA LEU A 83 15.88 -5.34 9.03
C LEU A 83 14.81 -4.98 10.07
N ARG A 84 15.22 -4.54 11.25
CA ARG A 84 14.30 -4.14 12.32
C ARG A 84 13.41 -2.98 11.87
N PHE A 85 14.00 -1.92 11.33
CA PHE A 85 13.24 -0.73 10.93
C PHE A 85 12.33 -1.00 9.74
N VAL A 86 12.73 -1.81 8.75
CA VAL A 86 11.84 -2.15 7.63
C VAL A 86 10.63 -2.97 8.10
N CYS A 87 10.83 -3.90 9.04
CA CYS A 87 9.75 -4.68 9.64
C CYS A 87 8.79 -3.81 10.46
N LEU A 88 9.32 -2.89 11.26
CA LEU A 88 8.50 -1.95 12.03
C LEU A 88 7.68 -1.05 11.09
N THR A 89 8.28 -0.49 10.05
CA THR A 89 7.57 0.32 9.05
C THR A 89 6.48 -0.46 8.33
N TYR A 90 6.71 -1.73 8.00
CA TYR A 90 5.69 -2.58 7.40
C TYR A 90 4.48 -2.77 8.33
N VAL A 91 4.73 -3.06 9.61
CA VAL A 91 3.68 -3.21 10.62
C VAL A 91 2.93 -1.90 10.86
N ASP A 92 3.66 -0.80 11.00
CA ASP A 92 3.08 0.54 11.22
C ASP A 92 2.21 0.97 10.03
N PHE A 93 2.62 0.65 8.81
CA PHE A 93 1.82 0.87 7.61
C PHE A 93 0.52 0.07 7.64
N ALA A 94 0.60 -1.23 7.95
CA ALA A 94 -0.59 -2.10 8.04
C ALA A 94 -1.59 -1.64 9.12
N ARG A 95 -1.11 -1.03 10.20
CA ARG A 95 -1.92 -0.49 11.29
C ARG A 95 -2.50 0.89 11.00
N SER A 96 -1.70 1.77 10.39
CA SER A 96 -2.09 3.16 10.13
C SER A 96 -2.97 3.30 8.90
N HIS A 97 -2.82 2.39 7.93
CA HIS A 97 -3.56 2.39 6.67
C HIS A 97 -4.13 1.00 6.36
N PRO A 98 -5.08 0.50 7.18
CA PRO A 98 -5.62 -0.85 7.05
C PRO A 98 -6.25 -1.13 5.68
N GLY A 99 -6.87 -0.11 5.05
CA GLY A 99 -7.50 -0.23 3.74
C GLY A 99 -6.50 -0.15 2.58
N LEU A 100 -5.48 0.70 2.68
CA LEU A 100 -4.37 0.68 1.71
C LEU A 100 -3.57 -0.62 1.80
N TYR A 101 -3.40 -1.15 3.00
CA TYR A 101 -2.78 -2.45 3.21
C TYR A 101 -3.59 -3.57 2.55
N GLU A 102 -4.90 -3.61 2.75
CA GLU A 102 -5.80 -4.55 2.06
C GLU A 102 -5.68 -4.40 0.53
N ALA A 103 -5.65 -3.17 0.01
CA ALA A 103 -5.50 -2.89 -1.41
C ALA A 103 -4.14 -3.36 -1.98
N ALA A 104 -3.06 -3.20 -1.21
CA ALA A 104 -1.71 -3.59 -1.59
C ALA A 104 -1.52 -5.12 -1.64
N LEU A 105 -2.34 -5.88 -0.91
CA LEU A 105 -2.33 -7.35 -0.92
C LEU A 105 -3.20 -7.97 -2.01
N GLN A 106 -3.97 -7.19 -2.76
CA GLN A 106 -4.78 -7.71 -3.86
C GLN A 106 -3.89 -8.35 -4.94
N PRO A 107 -4.32 -9.47 -5.54
CA PRO A 107 -3.59 -10.10 -6.64
C PRO A 107 -3.36 -9.11 -7.78
N LEU A 108 -2.09 -8.94 -8.17
CA LEU A 108 -1.71 -8.10 -9.29
C LEU A 108 -2.13 -8.75 -10.61
N ARG A 109 -2.80 -7.97 -11.45
CA ARG A 109 -3.18 -8.40 -12.79
C ARG A 109 -2.02 -8.20 -13.77
N PRO A 110 -1.94 -8.99 -14.85
CA PRO A 110 -0.87 -8.90 -15.84
C PRO A 110 -0.75 -7.52 -16.53
N ASP A 111 -1.85 -6.79 -16.66
CA ASP A 111 -1.93 -5.46 -17.28
C ASP A 111 -1.38 -4.33 -16.39
N GLN A 112 -1.11 -4.60 -15.11
CA GLN A 112 -0.65 -3.61 -14.13
C GLN A 112 0.88 -3.52 -14.05
N GLN A 113 1.54 -3.22 -15.17
CA GLN A 113 3.01 -3.23 -15.27
C GLN A 113 3.70 -2.33 -14.23
N GLU A 114 3.19 -1.11 -14.02
CA GLU A 114 3.78 -0.18 -13.04
C GLU A 114 3.60 -0.69 -11.60
N THR A 115 2.45 -1.27 -11.28
CA THR A 115 2.19 -1.86 -9.97
C THR A 115 3.13 -3.05 -9.70
N GLN A 116 3.35 -3.90 -10.71
CA GLN A 116 4.32 -4.99 -10.63
C GLN A 116 5.74 -4.46 -10.44
N ARG A 117 6.12 -3.39 -11.14
CA ARG A 117 7.43 -2.74 -11.00
C ARG A 117 7.67 -2.29 -9.56
N VAL A 118 6.71 -1.59 -8.94
CA VAL A 118 6.85 -1.14 -7.54
C VAL A 118 6.86 -2.32 -6.57
N GLY A 119 6.02 -3.33 -6.79
CA GLY A 119 6.04 -4.56 -6.00
C GLY A 119 7.42 -5.25 -6.04
N ASN A 120 8.02 -5.35 -7.22
CA ASN A 120 9.36 -5.92 -7.38
C ASN A 120 10.42 -5.10 -6.65
N GLN A 121 10.35 -3.76 -6.69
CA GLN A 121 11.29 -2.90 -5.95
C GLN A 121 11.24 -3.12 -4.43
N ILE A 122 10.04 -3.36 -3.86
CA ILE A 122 9.90 -3.72 -2.44
C ILE A 122 10.59 -5.07 -2.16
N VAL A 123 10.37 -6.08 -3.01
CA VAL A 123 11.00 -7.39 -2.85
C VAL A 123 12.52 -7.27 -2.95
N GLU A 124 13.04 -6.56 -3.96
CA GLU A 124 14.47 -6.31 -4.15
C GLU A 124 15.09 -5.60 -2.93
N LEU A 125 14.39 -4.61 -2.37
CA LEU A 125 14.82 -3.92 -1.15
C LEU A 125 14.97 -4.89 0.02
N LEU A 126 13.97 -5.75 0.25
CA LEU A 126 13.99 -6.73 1.34
C LEU A 126 15.09 -7.78 1.13
N LEU A 127 15.27 -8.29 -0.09
CA LEU A 127 16.35 -9.23 -0.41
C LEU A 127 17.74 -8.63 -0.18
N ARG A 128 17.92 -7.34 -0.51
CA ARG A 128 19.17 -6.62 -0.23
C ARG A 128 19.46 -6.52 1.27
N ILE A 129 18.43 -6.28 2.08
CA ILE A 129 18.56 -6.25 3.55
C ILE A 129 18.90 -7.64 4.11
N LEU A 130 18.39 -8.70 3.49
CA LEU A 130 18.63 -10.09 3.89
C LEU A 130 19.97 -10.66 3.41
N THR A 131 20.67 -9.99 2.48
CA THR A 131 21.95 -10.46 1.91
C THR A 131 23.00 -10.85 2.96
N PRO A 132 23.21 -10.10 4.06
CA PRO A 132 24.21 -10.46 5.08
C PRO A 132 23.94 -11.78 5.80
N TYR A 133 22.69 -12.25 5.80
CA TYR A 133 22.28 -13.48 6.48
C TYR A 133 22.58 -14.76 5.67
N GLN A 134 23.09 -14.62 4.44
CA GLN A 134 23.56 -15.74 3.60
C GLN A 134 22.51 -16.84 3.43
N LEU A 135 21.23 -16.45 3.42
CA LEU A 135 20.11 -17.34 3.13
C LEU A 135 20.19 -17.82 1.69
N SER A 136 19.73 -19.05 1.42
CA SER A 136 19.51 -19.48 0.05
C SER A 136 18.39 -18.65 -0.60
N GLU A 137 18.39 -18.54 -1.93
CA GLU A 137 17.36 -17.78 -2.66
C GLU A 137 15.91 -18.23 -2.31
N PRO A 138 15.60 -19.54 -2.19
CA PRO A 138 14.29 -20.00 -1.74
C PRO A 138 13.94 -19.53 -0.31
N GLU A 139 14.90 -19.52 0.61
CA GLU A 139 14.69 -19.09 2.00
C GLU A 139 14.48 -17.58 2.13
N ALA A 140 15.23 -16.79 1.36
CA ALA A 140 15.08 -15.34 1.33
C ALA A 140 13.70 -14.95 0.76
N LEU A 141 13.30 -15.57 -0.36
CA LEU A 141 11.97 -15.38 -0.94
C LEU A 141 10.85 -15.85 -0.01
N HIS A 142 11.04 -16.98 0.68
CA HIS A 142 10.09 -17.45 1.68
C HIS A 142 9.94 -16.44 2.84
N THR A 143 11.04 -15.89 3.34
CA THR A 143 11.03 -14.88 4.41
C THR A 143 10.27 -13.62 3.99
N VAL A 144 10.53 -13.10 2.79
CA VAL A 144 9.80 -11.96 2.22
C VAL A 144 8.30 -12.26 2.08
N ARG A 145 7.95 -13.46 1.61
CA ARG A 145 6.56 -13.89 1.48
C ARG A 145 5.88 -13.95 2.84
N THR A 146 6.55 -14.52 3.85
CA THR A 146 6.02 -14.65 5.22
C THR A 146 5.76 -13.28 5.85
N LEU A 147 6.66 -12.31 5.68
CA LEU A 147 6.42 -10.93 6.10
C LEU A 147 5.15 -10.35 5.44
N SER A 148 4.90 -10.72 4.19
CA SER A 148 3.77 -10.23 3.40
C SER A 148 2.45 -10.97 3.66
N GLN A 149 2.46 -12.07 4.42
CA GLN A 149 1.25 -12.85 4.68
C GLN A 149 0.37 -12.13 5.72
N PRO A 150 -0.96 -12.11 5.51
CA PRO A 150 -1.93 -11.56 6.47
C PRO A 150 -1.82 -12.17 7.87
N PHE A 151 -1.24 -13.35 8.03
CA PHE A 151 -1.06 -14.00 9.33
C PHE A 151 -0.02 -13.28 10.20
N VAL A 152 1.06 -12.78 9.60
CA VAL A 152 2.12 -12.07 10.34
C VAL A 152 1.67 -10.67 10.73
N THR A 153 0.82 -10.01 9.93
CA THR A 153 0.16 -8.74 10.28
C THR A 153 -1.13 -8.92 11.08
N GLY A 154 -1.79 -10.07 10.99
CA GLY A 154 -2.93 -10.45 11.84
C GLY A 154 -2.54 -10.53 13.32
N PHE A 155 -1.26 -10.82 13.60
CA PHE A 155 -0.67 -10.68 14.93
C PHE A 155 -0.67 -9.23 15.45
N SER A 156 -0.69 -8.22 14.55
CA SER A 156 -0.87 -6.81 14.93
C SER A 156 -2.35 -6.40 15.10
N TYR A 157 -3.30 -7.14 14.52
CA TYR A 157 -4.74 -6.92 14.76
C TYR A 157 -5.24 -7.58 16.05
N SER A 158 -4.54 -8.57 16.59
CA SER A 158 -4.99 -9.33 17.78
C SER A 158 -4.41 -8.89 19.13
N TRP A 159 -3.51 -7.90 19.19
CA TRP A 159 -2.94 -7.40 20.45
C TRP A 159 -3.28 -5.93 20.70
N ASN A 160 -4.58 -5.68 20.89
CA ASN A 160 -5.06 -4.63 21.78
C ASN A 160 -5.32 -5.26 23.16
N VAL A 161 -4.25 -5.72 23.81
CA VAL A 161 -4.29 -6.08 25.24
C VAL A 161 -3.39 -5.08 25.95
N PRO A 162 -3.93 -4.24 26.85
CA PRO A 162 -3.11 -3.35 27.64
C PRO A 162 -2.23 -4.17 28.59
N VAL A 163 -0.95 -3.85 28.63
CA VAL A 163 -0.08 -4.06 29.79
C VAL A 163 0.33 -2.70 30.33
#